data_AF-A0A819PAJ2-F1
#
_entry.id   AF-A0A819PAJ2-F1
#
_cell.length_a   1.000
_cell.length_b   1.000
_cell.length_c   1.000
_cell.angle_alpha   90.00
_cell.angle_beta   90.00
_cell.angle_gamma   90.00
#
_symmetry.space_group_name_H-M   'P 1'
#
loop_
_entity.id
_entity.type
_entity.pdbx_description
1 polymer ?
#
loop_
_entity_poly.entity_id
_entity_poly.type
_entity_poly.pdbx_seq_one_letter_code
_entity_poly.pdbx_strand_id
1 'polypeptide(L)'
;MSTISSLQLAANNLNYISMMFVRCYCVVVIPLGVVGHLLSIYIFTRPALRSNPCSMYFLAAAIIGLVDACYTLPMRMIQSGFIDTDPGAHSVIFCKITWFLLYSIRGLCPWLVALACGDRILTFRNMERSKRLHVVPSNIMANQTNQNNQRTNRHMLRMLFIQVFVYCVTILAYSIATIYTSITAIQTQTVFQVAQENMIIDVLGMLTNNGPCLSFYLFTLSSALFRKELKKLFLKFNQIYEEPQNGTSRLQNLDRSRMTTKT
;
A
#
# COMPACT_ATOMS: atom_id res chain seq x y z
N MET A 1 -35.81 -14.65 -32.06
CA MET A 1 -34.73 -15.58 -31.69
C MET A 1 -33.34 -14.98 -31.94
N SER A 2 -33.07 -14.37 -33.10
CA SER A 2 -31.74 -13.77 -33.43
C SER A 2 -31.28 -12.64 -32.51
N THR A 3 -32.19 -11.83 -31.98
CA THR A 3 -31.88 -10.71 -31.06
C THR A 3 -31.53 -11.16 -29.65
N ILE A 4 -32.09 -12.28 -29.19
CA ILE A 4 -31.77 -12.86 -27.87
C ILE A 4 -30.37 -13.47 -27.91
N SER A 5 -30.02 -14.18 -28.99
CA SER A 5 -28.69 -14.73 -29.18
C SER A 5 -27.59 -13.67 -29.30
N SER A 6 -27.86 -12.53 -29.95
CA SER A 6 -26.88 -11.45 -30.05
C SER A 6 -26.64 -10.75 -28.70
N LEU A 7 -27.70 -10.56 -27.90
CA LEU A 7 -27.59 -9.98 -26.56
C LEU A 7 -26.82 -10.89 -25.59
N GLN A 8 -27.06 -12.21 -25.67
CA GLN A 8 -26.33 -13.21 -24.89
C GLN A 8 -24.82 -13.21 -25.25
N LEU A 9 -24.50 -13.14 -26.54
CA LEU A 9 -23.12 -13.06 -27.01
C LEU A 9 -22.43 -11.79 -26.52
N ALA A 10 -23.11 -10.64 -26.57
CA ALA A 10 -22.58 -9.38 -26.07
C ALA A 10 -22.30 -9.45 -24.56
N ALA A 11 -23.20 -10.05 -23.77
CA ALA A 11 -23.03 -10.23 -22.33
C ALA A 11 -21.81 -11.13 -22.01
N ASN A 12 -21.66 -12.23 -22.73
CA ASN A 12 -20.53 -13.14 -22.57
C ASN A 12 -19.19 -12.46 -22.90
N ASN A 13 -19.14 -11.67 -23.98
CA ASN A 13 -17.96 -10.89 -24.33
C ASN A 13 -17.60 -9.87 -23.24
N LEU A 14 -18.61 -9.19 -22.66
CA LEU A 14 -18.38 -8.21 -21.60
C LEU A 14 -17.80 -8.85 -20.33
N ASN A 15 -18.38 -9.98 -19.90
CA ASN A 15 -17.88 -10.73 -18.75
C ASN A 15 -16.44 -11.23 -18.98
N TYR A 16 -16.15 -11.73 -20.19
CA TYR A 16 -14.80 -12.15 -20.56
C TYR A 16 -13.79 -10.99 -20.50
N ILE A 17 -14.16 -9.82 -21.02
CA ILE A 17 -13.32 -8.61 -20.95
C ILE A 17 -13.09 -8.19 -19.48
N SER A 18 -14.14 -8.16 -18.66
CA SER A 18 -14.02 -7.82 -17.24
C SER A 18 -13.06 -8.76 -16.52
N MET A 19 -13.23 -10.06 -16.74
CA MET A 19 -12.37 -11.10 -16.17
C MET A 19 -10.91 -10.96 -16.60
N MET A 20 -10.64 -10.73 -17.89
CA MET A 20 -9.28 -10.48 -18.38
C MET A 20 -8.66 -9.24 -17.76
N PHE A 21 -9.45 -8.17 -17.62
CA PHE A 21 -8.98 -6.92 -17.05
C PHE A 21 -8.63 -7.08 -15.56
N VAL A 22 -9.46 -7.77 -14.77
CA VAL A 22 -9.18 -8.08 -13.36
C VAL A 22 -7.91 -8.92 -13.21
N ARG A 23 -7.72 -9.93 -14.07
CA ARG A 23 -6.52 -10.78 -14.04
C ARG A 23 -5.25 -9.99 -14.34
N CYS A 24 -5.24 -9.22 -15.43
CA CYS A 24 -4.11 -8.37 -15.80
C CYS A 24 -3.78 -7.36 -14.69
N TYR A 25 -4.80 -6.75 -14.10
CA TYR A 25 -4.66 -5.85 -12.97
C TYR A 25 -4.00 -6.54 -11.76
N CYS A 26 -4.53 -7.68 -11.32
CA CYS A 26 -4.01 -8.41 -10.16
C CYS A 26 -2.55 -8.87 -10.38
N VAL A 27 -2.22 -9.40 -11.55
CA VAL A 27 -0.86 -9.87 -11.88
C VAL A 27 0.17 -8.77 -11.76
N VAL A 28 -0.19 -7.53 -12.11
CA VAL A 28 0.72 -6.37 -12.00
C VAL A 28 0.72 -5.79 -10.59
N VAL A 29 -0.45 -5.65 -9.98
CA VAL A 29 -0.60 -4.92 -8.71
C VAL A 29 -0.13 -5.72 -7.51
N ILE A 30 -0.31 -7.04 -7.48
CA ILE A 30 0.15 -7.90 -6.38
C ILE A 30 1.67 -7.77 -6.16
N PRO A 31 2.55 -8.03 -7.16
CA PRO A 31 3.99 -7.93 -6.94
C PRO A 31 4.43 -6.50 -6.61
N LEU A 32 3.86 -5.49 -7.27
CA LEU A 32 4.16 -4.09 -6.98
C LEU A 32 3.77 -3.69 -5.55
N GLY A 33 2.61 -4.17 -5.08
CA GLY A 33 2.10 -3.94 -3.73
C GLY A 33 2.94 -4.63 -2.67
N VAL A 34 3.26 -5.91 -2.85
CA VAL A 34 4.11 -6.68 -1.93
C VAL A 34 5.48 -6.05 -1.78
N VAL A 35 6.16 -5.77 -2.90
CA VAL A 35 7.49 -5.13 -2.87
C VAL A 35 7.43 -3.76 -2.21
N GLY A 36 6.44 -2.93 -2.58
CA GLY A 36 6.29 -1.58 -2.01
C GLY A 36 6.00 -1.59 -0.51
N HIS A 37 5.14 -2.48 -0.04
CA HIS A 37 4.82 -2.58 1.38
C HIS A 37 5.97 -3.17 2.20
N LEU A 38 6.70 -4.18 1.69
CA LEU A 38 7.90 -4.72 2.36
C LEU A 38 8.98 -3.64 2.53
N LEU A 39 9.25 -2.86 1.48
CA LEU A 39 10.20 -1.75 1.55
C LEU A 39 9.73 -0.66 2.51
N SER A 40 8.43 -0.34 2.51
CA SER A 40 7.82 0.60 3.48
C SER A 40 8.05 0.13 4.92
N ILE A 41 7.71 -1.13 5.23
CA ILE A 41 7.85 -1.72 6.55
C ILE A 41 9.31 -1.67 6.99
N TYR A 42 10.24 -2.07 6.11
CA TYR A 42 11.66 -2.04 6.42
C TYR A 42 12.15 -0.62 6.75
N ILE A 43 11.77 0.38 5.95
CA ILE A 43 12.20 1.77 6.15
C ILE A 43 11.59 2.37 7.41
N PHE A 44 10.29 2.18 7.65
CA PHE A 44 9.62 2.70 8.84
C PHE A 44 10.07 1.99 10.13
N THR A 45 10.58 0.76 10.03
CA THR A 45 11.21 0.04 11.14
C THR A 45 12.60 0.61 11.49
N ARG A 46 13.16 1.58 10.76
CA ARG A 46 14.45 2.18 11.18
C ARG A 46 14.29 3.10 12.40
N PRO A 47 15.19 3.04 13.39
CA PRO A 47 15.12 3.86 14.62
C PRO A 47 14.99 5.36 14.34
N ALA A 48 15.63 5.85 13.27
CA ALA A 48 15.56 7.25 12.85
C ALA A 48 14.13 7.73 12.52
N LEU A 49 13.24 6.83 12.09
CA LEU A 49 11.86 7.16 11.75
C LEU A 49 10.90 6.86 12.90
N ARG A 50 11.20 5.86 13.76
CA ARG A 50 10.30 5.46 14.85
C ARG A 50 10.10 6.51 15.93
N SER A 51 10.97 7.51 16.02
CA SER A 51 10.82 8.64 16.93
C SER A 51 9.63 9.54 16.61
N ASN A 52 9.06 9.42 15.40
CA ASN A 52 7.88 10.19 14.99
C ASN A 52 6.61 9.34 15.15
N PRO A 53 5.59 9.77 15.92
CA PRO A 53 4.35 9.01 16.10
C PRO A 53 3.63 8.78 14.76
N CYS A 54 3.68 9.76 13.85
CA CYS A 54 3.14 9.65 12.49
C CYS A 54 3.72 8.46 11.70
N SER A 55 5.01 8.14 11.91
CA SER A 55 5.65 7.00 11.26
C SER A 55 5.16 5.64 11.77
N MET A 56 4.65 5.56 13.00
CA MET A 56 4.02 4.33 13.52
C MET A 56 2.70 4.03 12.83
N TYR A 57 1.87 5.04 12.58
CA TYR A 57 0.65 4.86 11.79
C TYR A 57 0.94 4.46 10.34
N PHE A 58 2.00 5.01 9.74
CA PHE A 58 2.45 4.59 8.41
C PHE A 58 2.97 3.16 8.37
N LEU A 59 3.69 2.73 9.42
CA LEU A 59 4.11 1.34 9.56
C LEU A 59 2.90 0.40 9.67
N ALA A 60 1.92 0.75 10.52
CA ALA A 60 0.69 -0.02 10.66
C ALA A 60 -0.09 -0.09 9.32
N ALA A 61 -0.22 1.03 8.61
CA ALA A 61 -0.86 1.06 7.30
C ALA A 61 -0.11 0.21 6.26
N ALA A 62 1.23 0.18 6.31
CA ALA A 62 2.03 -0.66 5.42
C ALA A 62 1.87 -2.16 5.73
N ILE A 63 1.75 -2.54 7.01
CA ILE A 63 1.46 -3.93 7.42
C ILE A 63 0.06 -4.33 6.93
N ILE A 64 -0.95 -3.50 7.14
CA ILE A 64 -2.31 -3.76 6.68
C ILE A 64 -2.35 -3.88 5.15
N GLY A 65 -1.69 -2.98 4.43
CA GLY A 65 -1.57 -3.03 2.98
C GLY A 65 -0.87 -4.30 2.47
N LEU A 66 0.15 -4.80 3.18
CA LEU A 66 0.79 -6.07 2.87
C LEU A 66 -0.17 -7.25 3.02
N VAL A 67 -0.97 -7.27 4.10
CA VAL A 67 -2.00 -8.32 4.29
C VAL A 67 -3.04 -8.25 3.17
N ASP A 68 -3.52 -7.06 2.80
CA ASP A 68 -4.47 -6.89 1.70
C ASP A 68 -3.89 -7.38 0.36
N ALA A 69 -2.62 -7.05 0.07
CA ALA A 69 -1.93 -7.49 -1.14
C ALA A 69 -1.70 -9.01 -1.18
N CYS A 70 -1.44 -9.65 -0.04
CA CYS A 70 -1.16 -11.09 0.05
C CYS A 70 -2.41 -11.96 0.15
N TYR A 71 -3.55 -11.44 0.64
CA TYR A 71 -4.76 -12.23 0.87
C TYR A 71 -5.93 -11.79 0.00
N THR A 72 -6.27 -10.50 0.02
CA THR A 72 -7.47 -9.98 -0.67
C THR A 72 -7.32 -10.04 -2.18
N LEU A 73 -6.19 -9.56 -2.72
CA LEU A 73 -5.97 -9.53 -4.17
C LEU A 73 -5.85 -10.93 -4.80
N PRO A 74 -5.11 -11.89 -4.21
CA PRO A 74 -5.09 -13.26 -4.72
C PRO A 74 -6.45 -13.94 -4.64
N MET A 75 -7.23 -13.69 -3.58
CA MET A 75 -8.59 -14.22 -3.52
C MET A 75 -9.44 -13.72 -4.69
N ARG A 76 -9.42 -12.40 -4.98
CA ARG A 76 -10.17 -11.85 -6.12
C ARG A 76 -9.72 -12.46 -7.44
N MET A 77 -8.42 -12.71 -7.60
CA MET A 77 -7.88 -13.38 -8.78
C MET A 77 -8.42 -14.81 -8.90
N ILE A 78 -8.50 -15.56 -7.80
CA ILE A 78 -9.08 -16.91 -7.78
C ILE A 78 -10.58 -16.88 -8.12
N GLN A 79 -11.34 -15.97 -7.51
CA GLN A 79 -12.78 -15.78 -7.77
C GLN A 79 -13.09 -15.38 -9.21
N SER A 80 -12.15 -14.74 -9.91
CA SER A 80 -12.27 -14.47 -11.36
C SER A 80 -12.13 -15.73 -12.25
N GLY A 81 -12.10 -16.93 -11.65
CA GLY A 81 -11.96 -18.19 -12.35
C GLY A 81 -10.55 -18.43 -12.91
N PHE A 82 -9.52 -17.81 -12.32
CA PHE A 82 -8.13 -18.04 -12.74
C PHE A 82 -7.66 -19.46 -12.39
N ILE A 83 -8.20 -20.03 -11.31
CA ILE A 83 -8.00 -21.41 -10.89
C ILE A 83 -9.38 -22.08 -10.94
N ASP A 84 -9.49 -23.24 -11.57
CA ASP A 84 -10.76 -23.98 -11.75
C ASP A 84 -11.41 -24.46 -10.44
N THR A 85 -10.76 -24.21 -9.30
CA THR A 85 -11.22 -24.60 -7.97
C THR A 85 -11.49 -23.33 -7.18
N ASP A 86 -12.75 -22.89 -7.13
CA ASP A 86 -13.16 -21.81 -6.21
C ASP A 86 -13.20 -22.37 -4.78
N PRO A 87 -12.26 -22.00 -3.89
CA PRO A 87 -12.25 -22.50 -2.52
C PRO A 87 -13.49 -22.06 -1.73
N GLY A 88 -14.12 -20.95 -2.15
CA GLY A 88 -15.36 -20.45 -1.57
C GLY A 88 -16.56 -21.36 -1.85
N ALA A 89 -16.56 -22.09 -2.96
CA ALA A 89 -17.58 -23.08 -3.29
C ALA A 89 -17.45 -24.36 -2.44
N HIS A 90 -16.24 -24.69 -1.98
CA HIS A 90 -15.97 -25.89 -1.19
C HIS A 90 -16.09 -25.68 0.33
N SER A 91 -15.87 -24.46 0.83
CA SER A 91 -15.90 -24.18 2.27
C SER A 91 -16.57 -22.83 2.60
N VAL A 92 -17.73 -22.92 3.24
CA VAL A 92 -18.47 -21.76 3.77
C VAL A 92 -17.63 -20.97 4.79
N ILE A 93 -16.82 -21.67 5.59
CA ILE A 93 -15.95 -21.05 6.60
C ILE A 93 -14.90 -20.17 5.91
N PHE A 94 -14.24 -20.70 4.88
CA PHE A 94 -13.23 -19.96 4.13
C PHE A 94 -13.83 -18.73 3.44
N CYS A 95 -15.01 -18.88 2.83
CA CYS A 95 -15.75 -17.77 2.24
C CYS A 95 -16.04 -16.66 3.27
N LYS A 96 -16.59 -17.00 4.44
CA LYS A 96 -16.92 -16.04 5.50
C LYS A 96 -15.68 -15.32 6.06
N ILE A 97 -14.61 -16.04 6.36
CA ILE A 97 -13.36 -15.46 6.87
C ILE A 97 -12.78 -14.49 5.85
N THR A 98 -12.82 -14.85 4.57
CA THR A 98 -12.25 -14.02 3.52
C THR A 98 -13.00 -12.69 3.38
N TRP A 99 -14.33 -12.73 3.34
CA TRP A 99 -15.14 -11.52 3.33
C TRP A 99 -14.94 -10.68 4.60
N PHE A 100 -14.89 -11.31 5.77
CA PHE A 100 -14.61 -10.62 7.03
C PHE A 100 -13.27 -9.89 6.98
N LEU A 101 -12.19 -10.58 6.60
CA LEU A 101 -10.86 -9.98 6.47
C LEU A 101 -10.86 -8.83 5.47
N LEU A 102 -11.49 -9.02 4.30
CA LEU A 102 -11.61 -7.99 3.27
C LEU A 102 -12.27 -6.73 3.82
N TYR A 103 -13.40 -6.84 4.50
CA TYR A 103 -14.11 -5.66 5.03
C TYR A 103 -13.40 -5.04 6.23
N SER A 104 -12.92 -5.84 7.18
CA SER A 104 -12.23 -5.33 8.37
C SER A 104 -10.93 -4.61 8.03
N ILE A 105 -10.07 -5.21 7.19
CA ILE A 105 -8.79 -4.63 6.79
C ILE A 105 -9.01 -3.31 6.03
N ARG A 106 -9.97 -3.30 5.08
CA ARG A 106 -10.30 -2.11 4.29
C ARG A 106 -10.90 -0.98 5.11
N GLY A 107 -11.63 -1.32 6.18
CA GLY A 107 -12.15 -0.35 7.13
C GLY A 107 -11.06 0.28 8.00
N LEU A 108 -10.03 -0.49 8.41
CA LEU A 108 -9.00 -0.02 9.34
C LEU A 108 -8.07 1.06 8.75
N CYS A 109 -7.78 1.01 7.45
CA CYS A 109 -6.92 1.99 6.77
C CYS A 109 -7.33 3.47 7.00
N PRO A 110 -8.56 3.90 6.69
CA PRO A 110 -8.98 5.29 6.93
C PRO A 110 -8.96 5.66 8.42
N TRP A 111 -9.25 4.72 9.33
CA TRP A 111 -9.16 4.97 10.78
C TRP A 111 -7.73 5.27 11.22
N LEU A 112 -6.73 4.52 10.73
CA LEU A 112 -5.32 4.80 11.05
C LEU A 112 -4.89 6.19 10.58
N VAL A 113 -5.37 6.64 9.43
CA VAL A 113 -5.06 7.98 8.93
C VAL A 113 -5.78 9.06 9.72
N ALA A 114 -7.04 8.85 10.10
CA ALA A 114 -7.75 9.76 10.99
C ALA A 114 -7.02 9.92 12.33
N LEU A 115 -6.56 8.80 12.91
CA LEU A 115 -5.75 8.81 14.13
C LEU A 115 -4.42 9.56 13.93
N ALA A 116 -3.71 9.32 12.81
CA ALA A 116 -2.47 10.03 12.50
C ALA A 116 -2.68 11.55 12.36
N CYS A 117 -3.79 11.98 11.76
CA CYS A 117 -4.19 13.38 11.67
C CYS A 117 -4.52 13.95 13.06
N GLY A 118 -5.28 13.21 13.87
CA GLY A 118 -5.63 13.59 15.25
C GLY A 118 -4.41 13.78 16.13
N ASP A 119 -3.51 12.80 16.16
CA ASP A 119 -2.25 12.84 16.91
C ASP A 119 -1.41 14.06 16.54
N ARG A 120 -1.41 14.42 15.26
CA ARG A 120 -0.64 15.56 14.77
C ARG A 120 -1.24 16.90 15.19
N ILE A 121 -2.57 17.02 15.19
CA ILE A 121 -3.25 18.21 15.70
C ILE A 121 -2.96 18.36 17.19
N LEU A 122 -3.02 17.28 17.97
CA LEU A 122 -2.71 17.28 19.41
C LEU A 122 -1.25 17.66 19.67
N THR A 123 -0.31 17.06 18.94
CA THR A 123 1.13 17.38 19.05
C THR A 123 1.39 18.85 18.72
N PHE A 124 0.75 19.39 17.68
CA PHE A 124 0.89 20.80 17.31
C PHE A 124 0.40 21.73 18.43
N ARG A 125 -0.78 21.46 18.98
CA ARG A 125 -1.36 22.24 20.10
C ARG A 125 -0.50 22.17 21.36
N ASN A 126 0.04 20.99 21.68
CA ASN A 126 0.92 20.81 22.84
C ASN A 126 2.25 21.55 22.69
N MET A 127 2.85 21.54 21.49
CA MET A 127 4.05 22.34 21.20
C MET A 127 3.77 23.84 21.31
N GLU A 128 2.62 24.31 20.80
CA GLU A 128 2.25 25.72 20.91
C GLU A 128 2.02 26.13 22.37
N ARG A 129 1.34 25.29 23.15
CA ARG A 129 1.17 25.51 24.60
C ARG A 129 2.51 25.53 25.34
N SER A 130 3.42 24.61 25.01
CA SER A 130 4.75 24.56 25.61
C SER A 130 5.59 25.81 25.29
N LYS A 131 5.53 26.31 24.04
CA LYS A 131 6.19 27.58 23.64
C LYS A 131 5.62 28.80 24.35
N ARG A 132 4.31 28.81 24.66
CA ARG A 132 3.68 29.89 25.43
C ARG A 132 4.09 29.85 26.91
N LEU A 133 4.46 28.68 27.44
CA LEU A 133 4.82 28.49 28.84
C LEU A 133 6.34 28.60 29.09
N HIS A 134 7.19 28.26 28.12
CA HIS A 134 8.65 28.39 28.21
C HIS A 134 9.18 29.52 27.31
N VAL A 135 9.36 30.71 27.89
CA VAL A 135 10.12 31.85 27.33
C VAL A 135 11.63 31.57 27.43
N VAL A 136 12.11 30.48 26.84
CA VAL A 136 13.54 30.12 26.88
C VAL A 136 14.11 30.11 25.47
N PRO A 137 15.25 30.78 25.19
CA PRO A 137 15.84 30.86 23.86
C PRO A 137 16.42 29.49 23.49
N SER A 138 15.64 28.70 22.76
CA SER A 138 16.09 27.45 22.16
C SER A 138 17.08 27.71 21.03
N ASN A 139 18.28 27.12 21.10
CA ASN A 139 19.35 27.12 20.09
C ASN A 139 18.80 27.17 18.64
N ILE A 140 19.07 28.27 17.94
CA ILE A 140 18.52 28.62 16.63
C ILE A 140 18.74 27.50 15.58
N MET A 141 19.89 26.80 15.66
CA MET A 141 20.24 25.72 14.73
C MET A 141 19.45 24.41 14.95
N ALA A 142 19.22 24.00 16.21
CA ALA A 142 18.43 22.80 16.51
C ALA A 142 16.95 22.99 16.12
N ASN A 143 16.47 24.24 16.17
CA ASN A 143 15.12 24.60 15.76
C ASN A 143 14.96 24.57 14.22
N GLN A 144 15.98 24.96 13.45
CA GLN A 144 15.94 24.91 11.98
C GLN A 144 15.87 23.48 11.43
N THR A 145 16.64 22.53 11.98
CA THR A 145 16.59 21.12 11.54
C THR A 145 15.22 20.51 11.82
N ASN A 146 14.66 20.81 13.00
CA ASN A 146 13.31 20.37 13.36
C ASN A 146 12.22 21.01 12.48
N GLN A 147 12.34 22.29 12.12
CA GLN A 147 11.38 22.95 11.24
C GLN A 147 11.37 22.38 9.81
N ASN A 148 12.53 22.06 9.23
CA ASN A 148 12.60 21.44 7.91
C ASN A 148 12.03 20.01 7.90
N ASN A 149 12.28 19.24 8.95
CA ASN A 149 11.66 17.92 9.13
C ASN A 149 10.13 18.03 9.30
N GLN A 150 9.65 19.04 10.04
CA GLN A 150 8.22 19.31 10.19
C GLN A 150 7.53 19.68 8.88
N ARG A 151 8.17 20.49 8.02
CA ARG A 151 7.67 20.84 6.68
C ARG A 151 7.54 19.58 5.81
N THR A 152 8.59 18.76 5.74
CA THR A 152 8.58 17.49 4.99
C THR A 152 7.48 16.54 5.50
N ASN A 153 7.35 16.41 6.81
CA ASN A 153 6.30 15.60 7.42
C ASN A 153 4.90 16.13 7.05
N ARG A 154 4.71 17.45 6.91
CA ARG A 154 3.41 18.02 6.49
C ARG A 154 3.08 17.64 5.05
N HIS A 155 4.07 17.66 4.17
CA HIS A 155 3.88 17.22 2.78
C HIS A 155 3.51 15.73 2.69
N MET A 156 4.15 14.86 3.47
CA MET A 156 3.79 13.44 3.55
C MET A 156 2.36 13.22 4.07
N LEU A 157 1.95 13.97 5.09
CA LEU A 157 0.59 13.88 5.63
C LEU A 157 -0.45 14.42 4.64
N ARG A 158 -0.17 15.53 3.96
CA ARG A 158 -1.06 16.08 2.92
C ARG A 158 -1.28 15.07 1.79
N MET A 159 -0.23 14.38 1.40
CA MET A 159 -0.32 13.31 0.40
C MET A 159 -1.19 12.15 0.87
N LEU A 160 -0.98 11.67 2.09
CA LEU A 160 -1.80 10.60 2.68
C LEU A 160 -3.28 11.01 2.77
N PHE A 161 -3.53 12.27 3.14
CA PHE A 161 -4.88 12.82 3.21
C PHE A 161 -5.56 12.80 1.83
N ILE A 162 -4.85 13.22 0.77
CA ILE A 162 -5.35 13.13 -0.61
C ILE A 162 -5.65 11.67 -0.97
N GLN A 163 -4.77 10.74 -0.62
CA GLN A 163 -4.96 9.33 -0.91
C GLN A 163 -6.20 8.77 -0.19
N VAL A 164 -6.40 9.10 1.08
CA VAL A 164 -7.58 8.68 1.84
C VAL A 164 -8.84 9.34 1.31
N PHE A 165 -8.76 10.60 0.90
CA PHE A 165 -9.88 11.29 0.26
C PHE A 165 -10.31 10.57 -1.03
N VAL A 166 -9.35 10.27 -1.92
CA VAL A 166 -9.61 9.49 -3.14
C VAL A 166 -10.18 8.12 -2.79
N TYR A 167 -9.62 7.45 -1.78
CA TYR A 167 -10.14 6.17 -1.30
C TYR A 167 -11.61 6.28 -0.83
N CYS A 168 -11.95 7.30 -0.03
CA CYS A 168 -13.32 7.58 0.42
C CYS A 168 -14.28 7.83 -0.76
N VAL A 169 -13.85 8.53 -1.80
CA VAL A 169 -14.66 8.74 -3.01
C VAL A 169 -14.88 7.42 -3.75
N THR A 170 -13.81 6.63 -3.94
CA THR A 170 -13.91 5.34 -4.63
C THR A 170 -14.73 4.30 -3.87
N ILE A 171 -14.61 4.23 -2.55
CA ILE A 171 -15.39 3.30 -1.72
C ILE A 171 -16.86 3.71 -1.66
N LEU A 172 -17.14 5.02 -1.69
CA LEU A 172 -18.52 5.52 -1.79
C LEU A 172 -19.13 5.11 -3.13
N ALA A 173 -18.40 5.31 -4.24
CA ALA A 173 -18.86 4.90 -5.56
C ALA A 173 -19.09 3.38 -5.64
N TYR A 174 -18.16 2.57 -5.10
CA TYR A 174 -18.32 1.13 -4.99
C TYR A 174 -19.55 0.74 -4.16
N SER A 175 -19.75 1.38 -3.00
CA SER A 175 -20.89 1.11 -2.13
C SER A 175 -22.22 1.40 -2.83
N ILE A 176 -22.32 2.56 -3.52
CA ILE A 176 -23.50 2.92 -4.30
C ILE A 176 -23.77 1.87 -5.39
N ALA A 177 -22.75 1.44 -6.14
CA ALA A 177 -22.90 0.40 -7.15
C ALA A 177 -23.38 -0.92 -6.55
N THR A 178 -22.79 -1.38 -5.44
CA THR A 178 -23.22 -2.64 -4.80
C THR A 178 -24.65 -2.57 -4.23
N ILE A 179 -25.06 -1.43 -3.66
CA ILE A 179 -26.43 -1.21 -3.20
C ILE A 179 -27.39 -1.23 -4.38
N TYR A 180 -27.03 -0.55 -5.47
CA TYR A 180 -27.81 -0.56 -6.71
C TYR A 180 -28.04 -2.00 -7.19
N THR A 181 -26.97 -2.80 -7.35
CA THR A 181 -27.09 -4.21 -7.75
C THR A 181 -27.89 -5.06 -6.77
N SER A 182 -27.83 -4.75 -5.48
CA SER A 182 -28.59 -5.48 -4.45
C SER A 182 -30.09 -5.20 -4.54
N ILE A 183 -30.47 -3.97 -4.90
CA ILE A 183 -31.87 -3.57 -5.09
C ILE A 183 -32.40 -4.15 -6.39
N THR A 184 -31.62 -4.05 -7.48
CA THR A 184 -32.05 -4.51 -8.80
C THR A 184 -32.07 -6.03 -8.92
N ALA A 185 -31.41 -6.76 -8.03
CA ALA A 185 -31.49 -8.22 -7.94
C ALA A 185 -32.93 -8.77 -7.74
N ILE A 186 -33.87 -7.94 -7.28
CA ILE A 186 -35.28 -8.32 -7.09
C ILE A 186 -36.08 -8.19 -8.40
N GLN A 187 -35.56 -7.43 -9.37
CA GLN A 187 -36.21 -7.18 -10.65
C GLN A 187 -35.68 -8.11 -11.75
N THR A 188 -36.51 -8.43 -12.74
CA THR A 188 -36.09 -9.22 -13.91
C THR A 188 -35.17 -8.41 -14.82
N GLN A 189 -33.86 -8.63 -14.68
CA GLN A 189 -32.85 -7.97 -15.51
C GLN A 189 -32.51 -8.79 -16.76
N THR A 190 -32.08 -8.10 -17.82
CA THR A 190 -31.49 -8.77 -18.98
C THR A 190 -30.07 -9.23 -18.68
N VAL A 191 -29.63 -10.34 -19.30
CA VAL A 191 -28.27 -10.90 -19.11
C VAL A 191 -27.17 -9.87 -19.41
N PHE A 192 -27.42 -8.97 -20.36
CA PHE A 192 -26.50 -7.90 -20.72
C PHE A 192 -26.37 -6.82 -19.64
N GLN A 193 -27.47 -6.43 -19.00
CA GLN A 193 -27.44 -5.45 -17.90
C GLN A 193 -26.64 -6.00 -16.71
N VAL A 194 -26.86 -7.26 -16.35
CA VAL A 194 -26.10 -7.94 -15.28
C VAL A 194 -24.60 -7.91 -15.58
N ALA A 195 -24.22 -8.19 -16.84
CA ALA A 195 -22.81 -8.15 -17.26
C ALA A 195 -22.21 -6.74 -17.14
N GLN A 196 -22.96 -5.69 -17.50
CA GLN A 196 -22.52 -4.30 -17.34
C GLN A 196 -22.32 -3.92 -15.87
N GLU A 197 -23.26 -4.30 -15.01
CA GLU A 197 -23.20 -4.04 -13.56
C GLU A 197 -21.99 -4.73 -12.92
N ASN A 198 -21.75 -6.00 -13.25
CA ASN A 198 -20.58 -6.74 -12.78
C ASN A 198 -19.27 -6.07 -13.22
N MET A 199 -19.18 -5.64 -14.48
CA MET A 199 -18.00 -4.93 -14.98
C MET A 199 -17.76 -3.61 -14.20
N ILE A 200 -18.82 -2.85 -13.91
CA ILE A 200 -18.72 -1.61 -13.12
C ILE A 200 -18.21 -1.92 -11.70
N ILE A 201 -18.76 -2.94 -11.05
CA ILE A 201 -18.34 -3.38 -9.71
C ILE A 201 -16.88 -3.83 -9.72
N ASP A 202 -16.45 -4.57 -10.74
CA ASP A 202 -15.07 -5.02 -10.88
C ASP A 202 -14.12 -3.83 -10.99
N VAL A 203 -14.43 -2.88 -11.89
CA VAL A 203 -13.65 -1.65 -12.11
C VAL A 203 -13.57 -0.79 -10.86
N LEU A 204 -14.69 -0.53 -10.19
CA LEU A 204 -14.72 0.20 -8.93
C LEU A 204 -13.96 -0.55 -7.83
N GLY A 205 -14.10 -1.87 -7.78
CA GLY A 205 -13.34 -2.74 -6.88
C GLY A 205 -11.83 -2.61 -7.09
N MET A 206 -11.35 -2.62 -8.33
CA MET A 206 -9.94 -2.38 -8.65
C MET A 206 -9.49 -0.97 -8.25
N LEU A 207 -10.30 0.06 -8.49
CA LEU A 207 -9.99 1.42 -8.08
C LEU A 207 -9.80 1.55 -6.56
N THR A 208 -10.64 0.88 -5.76
CA THR A 208 -10.48 0.87 -4.30
C THR A 208 -9.19 0.17 -3.84
N ASN A 209 -8.68 -0.79 -4.63
CA ASN A 209 -7.44 -1.53 -4.34
C ASN A 209 -6.16 -0.76 -4.67
N ASN A 210 -6.23 0.33 -5.43
CA ASN A 210 -5.05 1.10 -5.83
C ASN A 210 -4.40 1.87 -4.67
N GLY A 211 -5.19 2.28 -3.68
CA GLY A 211 -4.74 3.13 -2.59
C GLY A 211 -3.51 2.57 -1.86
N PRO A 212 -3.60 1.36 -1.25
CA PRO A 212 -2.49 0.76 -0.53
C PRO A 212 -1.23 0.58 -1.39
N CYS A 213 -1.38 0.06 -2.61
CA CYS A 213 -0.26 -0.24 -3.49
C CYS A 213 0.49 1.02 -3.95
N LEU A 214 -0.23 2.14 -4.15
CA LEU A 214 0.38 3.41 -4.56
C LEU A 214 1.08 4.13 -3.40
N SER A 215 0.71 3.87 -2.13
CA SER A 215 1.26 4.57 -0.97
C SER A 215 2.79 4.57 -0.92
N PHE A 216 3.44 3.44 -1.19
CA PHE A 216 4.91 3.35 -1.19
C PHE A 216 5.56 4.25 -2.25
N TYR A 217 5.07 4.17 -3.50
CA TYR A 217 5.59 4.97 -4.61
C TYR A 217 5.37 6.45 -4.36
N LEU A 218 4.19 6.77 -3.81
CA LEU A 218 3.83 8.11 -3.37
C LEU A 218 4.77 8.62 -2.25
N PHE A 219 5.06 7.80 -1.23
CA PHE A 219 6.04 8.16 -0.18
C PHE A 219 7.44 8.36 -0.74
N THR A 220 7.86 7.54 -1.69
CA THR A 220 9.16 7.64 -2.36
C THR A 220 9.28 8.96 -3.14
N LEU A 221 8.24 9.32 -3.90
CA LEU A 221 8.21 10.54 -4.70
C LEU A 221 8.06 11.81 -3.85
N SER A 222 7.35 11.75 -2.72
CA SER A 222 7.05 12.97 -1.94
C SER A 222 8.00 13.22 -0.77
N SER A 223 8.59 12.19 -0.16
CA SER A 223 9.40 12.37 1.04
C SER A 223 10.89 12.39 0.76
N ALA A 224 11.51 13.54 0.98
CA ALA A 224 12.96 13.66 0.97
C ALA A 224 13.63 12.79 2.06
N LEU A 225 12.98 12.62 3.20
CA LEU A 225 13.49 11.80 4.31
C LEU A 225 13.46 10.32 3.94
N PHE A 226 12.35 9.85 3.34
CA PHE A 226 12.24 8.49 2.84
C PHE A 226 13.28 8.20 1.76
N ARG A 227 13.46 9.13 0.80
CA ARG A 227 14.50 9.00 -0.23
C ARG A 227 15.91 8.94 0.35
N LYS A 228 16.21 9.71 1.40
CA LYS A 228 17.52 9.66 2.07
C LYS A 228 17.77 8.29 2.69
N GLU A 229 16.79 7.73 3.40
CA GLU A 229 16.92 6.40 4.00
C GLU A 229 16.96 5.28 2.95
N LEU A 230 16.17 5.41 1.88
CA LEU A 230 16.20 4.50 0.74
C LEU A 230 17.57 4.55 0.04
N LYS A 231 18.14 5.73 -0.20
CA LYS A 231 19.51 5.86 -0.75
C LYS A 231 20.55 5.22 0.16
N LYS A 232 20.46 5.42 1.49
CA LYS A 232 21.34 4.74 2.45
C LYS A 232 21.22 3.22 2.40
N LEU A 233 20.01 2.70 2.20
CA LEU A 233 19.79 1.26 2.00
C LEU A 233 20.54 0.78 0.76
N PHE A 234 20.33 1.41 -0.39
CA PHE A 234 20.98 1.03 -1.64
C PHE A 234 22.51 1.14 -1.56
N LEU A 235 23.04 2.22 -0.96
CA LEU A 235 24.48 2.38 -0.77
C LEU A 235 25.07 1.28 0.13
N LYS A 236 24.40 0.92 1.24
CA LYS A 236 24.85 -0.17 2.09
C LYS A 236 24.78 -1.52 1.37
N PHE A 237 23.75 -1.73 0.55
CA PHE A 237 23.61 -2.95 -0.24
C PHE A 237 24.74 -3.09 -1.27
N ASN A 238 25.10 -2.01 -1.96
CA ASN A 238 26.24 -1.99 -2.87
C ASN A 238 27.57 -2.26 -2.15
N GLN A 239 27.78 -1.68 -0.97
CA GLN A 239 28.99 -1.93 -0.18
C GLN A 239 29.13 -3.40 0.26
N ILE A 240 28.02 -4.04 0.66
CA ILE A 240 28.01 -5.48 1.00
C ILE A 240 28.36 -6.34 -0.21
N TYR A 241 27.95 -5.93 -1.42
CA TYR A 241 28.28 -6.65 -2.65
C TYR A 241 29.75 -6.44 -3.09
N GLU A 242 30.39 -5.35 -2.70
CA GLU A 242 31.81 -5.08 -3.02
C GLU A 242 32.81 -5.69 -2.01
N GLU A 243 32.36 -6.02 -0.80
CA GLU A 243 33.21 -6.65 0.24
C GLU A 243 33.81 -8.03 -0.11
N PRO A 244 33.19 -8.90 -0.96
CA PRO A 244 33.77 -10.20 -1.32
C PRO A 244 35.08 -10.12 -2.13
N GLN A 245 35.34 -9.03 -2.85
CA GLN A 245 36.56 -8.92 -3.68
C GLN A 245 37.77 -8.33 -2.94
N ASN A 246 37.56 -7.54 -1.89
CA ASN A 246 38.67 -6.93 -1.13
C ASN A 246 39.24 -7.83 -0.02
N GLY A 247 38.49 -8.84 0.43
CA GLY A 247 38.97 -9.82 1.41
C GLY A 247 40.15 -10.66 0.89
N THR A 248 40.10 -11.07 -0.37
CA THR A 248 41.15 -11.88 -1.02
C THR A 248 42.44 -11.08 -1.23
N SER A 249 42.32 -9.79 -1.54
CA SER A 249 43.46 -8.87 -1.69
C SER A 249 44.16 -8.57 -0.35
N ARG A 250 43.43 -8.59 0.78
CA ARG A 250 44.05 -8.45 2.12
C ARG A 250 44.77 -9.73 2.56
N LEU A 251 44.21 -10.90 2.26
CA LEU A 251 44.89 -12.18 2.53
C LEU A 251 46.18 -12.33 1.69
N GLN A 252 46.15 -11.96 0.40
CA GLN A 252 47.36 -11.96 -0.43
C GLN A 252 48.43 -10.98 0.05
N ASN A 253 48.06 -9.81 0.58
CA ASN A 253 49.03 -8.86 1.13
C ASN A 253 49.59 -9.29 2.50
N LEU A 254 48.81 -10.01 3.31
CA LEU A 254 49.28 -10.59 4.58
C LEU A 254 50.27 -11.76 4.35
N ASP A 255 50.04 -12.60 3.35
CA ASP A 255 51.00 -13.65 2.98
C ASP A 255 52.29 -13.07 2.39
N ARG A 256 52.19 -11.98 1.62
CA ARG A 256 53.37 -11.31 1.05
C ARG A 256 54.25 -10.66 2.12
N SER A 257 53.65 -10.03 3.14
CA SER A 257 54.39 -9.45 4.28
C SER A 257 55.02 -10.49 5.21
N ARG A 258 54.53 -11.74 5.24
CA ARG A 258 55.19 -12.82 6.01
C ARG A 258 56.44 -13.37 5.33
N MET A 259 56.60 -13.21 4.01
CA MET A 259 57.79 -13.68 3.30
C MET A 259 58.98 -12.72 3.41
N THR A 260 58.76 -11.43 3.66
CA THR A 260 59.82 -10.41 3.70
C THR A 260 60.54 -10.28 5.04
N THR A 261 60.09 -10.95 6.10
CA THR A 261 60.64 -10.79 7.46
C THR A 261 61.57 -11.94 7.89
N LYS A 262 62.06 -12.75 6.94
CA LYS A 262 62.90 -13.94 7.21
C LYS A 262 64.36 -13.85 6.71
N THR A 263 64.84 -12.65 6.40
CA THR A 263 66.25 -12.39 6.04
C THR A 263 66.85 -11.42 7.03
#